data_AF-A0A8J8EIF9-F1
#
_entry.id   AF-A0A8J8EIF9-F1
#
_cell.length_a   1.000
_cell.length_b   1.000
_cell.length_c   1.000
_cell.angle_alpha   90.00
_cell.angle_beta   90.00
_cell.angle_gamma   90.00
#
_symmetry.space_group_name_H-M   'P 1'
#
loop_
_entity.id
_entity.type
_entity.pdbx_description
1 polymer ?
#
loop_
_entity_poly.entity_id
_entity_poly.type
_entity_poly.pdbx_seq_one_letter_code
_entity_poly.pdbx_strand_id
1 'polypeptide(L)'
;MRREVGVVLGILVLLAMASPVSAFSKGGGDYWHPYPTNVIPGDIVIGHGEKSDFFIPGYWTHTGIIAYYDTYYSDWVVIEAWESGIRMVLLSDFLSRYDTVAVLRVATSDYVRQNAVYFAYYQLGKPYDWGWWTKQVYGDSYYCSELVWAAYIAAGGPDIDANPGWTWTYLNGVAPQEIYDDGDTYVVYYHSV
;
A
#
# COMPACT_ATOMS: atom_id res chain seq x y z
N MET A 1 -34.24 13.85 -55.46
CA MET A 1 -34.15 12.38 -55.29
C MET A 1 -33.20 12.11 -54.13
N ARG A 2 -33.70 11.56 -53.02
CA ARG A 2 -32.95 11.29 -51.79
C ARG A 2 -31.99 10.11 -52.00
N ARG A 3 -30.74 10.22 -51.53
CA ARG A 3 -29.86 9.11 -51.09
C ARG A 3 -28.93 9.66 -50.01
N GLU A 4 -29.24 9.44 -48.74
CA GLU A 4 -28.85 8.28 -47.88
C GLU A 4 -27.55 8.59 -47.12
N VAL A 5 -27.72 8.71 -45.80
CA VAL A 5 -26.72 8.89 -44.75
C VAL A 5 -25.97 7.57 -44.55
N GLY A 6 -24.67 7.63 -44.27
CA GLY A 6 -23.91 6.45 -43.87
C GLY A 6 -22.53 6.79 -43.32
N VAL A 7 -22.46 7.49 -42.19
CA VAL A 7 -21.24 7.54 -41.37
C VAL A 7 -21.21 6.25 -40.55
N VAL A 8 -20.37 5.29 -40.96
CA VAL A 8 -20.02 4.14 -40.12
C VAL A 8 -18.79 4.55 -39.32
N LEU A 9 -19.03 5.07 -38.10
CA LEU A 9 -17.98 5.19 -37.09
C LEU A 9 -17.76 3.77 -36.53
N GLY A 10 -16.70 3.11 -36.97
CA GLY A 10 -16.26 1.84 -36.40
C GLY A 10 -15.82 2.04 -34.96
N ILE A 11 -16.58 1.51 -34.00
CA ILE A 11 -16.19 1.42 -32.60
C ILE A 11 -15.06 0.39 -32.50
N LEU A 12 -13.84 0.86 -32.27
CA LEU A 12 -12.71 0.05 -31.83
C LEU A 12 -12.97 -0.37 -30.38
N VAL A 13 -13.51 -1.58 -30.20
CA VAL A 13 -13.49 -2.28 -28.92
C VAL A 13 -12.06 -2.76 -28.68
N LEU A 14 -11.28 -1.98 -27.94
CA LEU A 14 -10.03 -2.44 -27.36
C LEU A 14 -10.36 -3.39 -26.20
N LEU A 15 -10.32 -4.68 -26.49
CA LEU A 15 -10.16 -5.71 -25.46
C LEU A 15 -8.84 -5.42 -24.72
N ALA A 16 -8.95 -4.93 -23.49
CA ALA A 16 -7.83 -4.94 -22.55
C ALA A 16 -7.53 -6.41 -22.23
N MET A 17 -6.59 -6.96 -22.99
CA MET A 17 -5.96 -8.25 -22.75
C MET A 17 -5.35 -8.23 -21.34
N ALA A 18 -5.61 -9.30 -20.60
CA ALA A 18 -4.96 -9.60 -19.34
C ALA A 18 -3.44 -9.53 -19.51
N SER A 19 -2.79 -8.65 -18.77
CA SER A 19 -1.35 -8.71 -18.55
C SER A 19 -1.16 -9.21 -17.12
N PRO A 20 -0.60 -10.41 -16.89
CA PRO A 20 -0.05 -10.71 -15.58
C PRO A 20 1.19 -9.85 -15.44
N VAL A 21 1.08 -8.68 -14.82
CA VAL A 21 2.26 -7.95 -14.36
C VAL A 21 2.72 -8.64 -13.08
N SER A 22 3.27 -9.84 -13.24
CA SER A 22 4.00 -10.53 -12.18
C SER A 22 5.47 -10.14 -12.31
N ALA A 23 5.79 -8.90 -11.93
CA ALA A 23 7.15 -8.52 -11.59
C ALA A 23 7.31 -8.73 -10.08
N PHE A 24 7.43 -9.99 -9.66
CA PHE A 24 7.86 -10.29 -8.29
C PHE A 24 9.31 -9.86 -8.14
N SER A 25 9.51 -8.69 -7.53
CA SER A 25 10.82 -8.24 -7.08
C SER A 25 11.27 -9.14 -5.95
N LYS A 26 12.38 -9.86 -6.16
CA LYS A 26 13.03 -10.66 -5.12
C LYS A 26 13.60 -9.71 -4.06
N GLY A 27 12.86 -9.46 -2.99
CA GLY A 27 13.32 -8.68 -1.84
C GLY A 27 14.31 -9.50 -1.03
N GLY A 28 15.57 -9.10 -1.00
CA GLY A 28 16.65 -9.83 -0.31
C GLY A 28 16.59 -9.69 1.20
N GLY A 29 15.71 -10.46 1.85
CA GLY A 29 15.67 -10.60 3.30
C GLY A 29 15.67 -12.06 3.75
N ASP A 30 16.44 -12.35 4.79
CA ASP A 30 16.69 -13.69 5.35
C ASP A 30 15.92 -13.93 6.67
N TYR A 31 14.99 -13.03 7.03
CA TYR A 31 14.26 -13.14 8.30
C TYR A 31 13.08 -14.12 8.17
N TRP A 32 12.89 -14.92 9.22
CA TRP A 32 11.76 -15.82 9.32
C TRP A 32 10.80 -15.34 10.40
N HIS A 33 9.52 -15.26 10.04
CA HIS A 33 8.46 -14.96 10.98
C HIS A 33 7.34 -16.00 10.86
N PRO A 34 6.67 -16.38 11.97
CA PRO A 34 5.42 -17.13 11.91
C PRO A 34 4.43 -16.42 10.99
N TYR A 35 3.79 -17.14 10.08
CA TYR A 35 2.87 -16.47 9.15
C TYR A 35 1.64 -15.95 9.90
N PRO A 36 1.21 -14.68 9.70
CA PRO A 36 0.09 -14.11 10.41
C PRO A 36 -1.22 -14.84 10.09
N THR A 37 -2.05 -15.05 11.10
CA THR A 37 -3.39 -15.62 10.96
C THR A 37 -4.43 -14.53 11.17
N ASN A 38 -5.65 -14.71 10.64
CA ASN A 38 -6.73 -13.72 10.73
C ASN A 38 -6.47 -12.37 10.02
N VAL A 39 -5.63 -12.38 8.99
CA VAL A 39 -5.44 -11.25 8.07
C VAL A 39 -6.70 -11.05 7.21
N ILE A 40 -7.05 -9.79 6.93
CA ILE A 40 -8.15 -9.43 6.01
C ILE A 40 -7.73 -8.32 5.02
N PRO A 41 -8.45 -8.14 3.90
CA PRO A 41 -8.24 -7.00 3.01
C PRO A 41 -8.30 -5.66 3.76
N GLY A 42 -7.35 -4.78 3.46
CA GLY A 42 -7.19 -3.47 4.07
C GLY A 42 -6.30 -3.46 5.30
N ASP A 43 -5.97 -4.61 5.90
CA ASP A 43 -4.94 -4.64 6.94
C ASP A 43 -3.63 -4.05 6.40
N ILE A 44 -2.88 -3.37 7.26
CA ILE A 44 -1.64 -2.68 6.93
C ILE A 44 -0.49 -3.55 7.43
N VAL A 45 0.44 -3.93 6.56
CA VAL A 45 1.67 -4.61 6.97
C VAL A 45 2.77 -3.57 7.09
N ILE A 46 3.50 -3.59 8.21
CA ILE A 46 4.56 -2.65 8.53
C ILE A 46 5.82 -3.41 8.95
N GLY A 47 6.97 -2.92 8.53
CA GLY A 47 8.27 -3.54 8.78
C GLY A 47 9.29 -2.52 9.26
N HIS A 48 10.16 -2.96 10.17
CA HIS A 48 11.37 -2.25 10.59
C HIS A 48 12.59 -2.91 9.96
N GLY A 49 13.52 -2.09 9.48
CA GLY A 49 14.78 -2.57 8.92
C GLY A 49 15.86 -1.54 9.13
N GLU A 50 16.93 -1.95 9.82
CA GLU A 50 18.03 -1.11 10.31
C GLU A 50 18.69 -0.18 9.25
N LYS A 51 18.60 -0.54 7.96
CA LYS A 51 19.23 0.24 6.86
C LYS A 51 18.42 1.46 6.42
N SER A 52 17.13 1.51 6.75
CA SER A 52 16.20 2.59 6.35
C SER A 52 15.94 3.62 7.46
N ASP A 53 16.34 3.32 8.70
CA ASP A 53 16.15 4.16 9.90
C ASP A 53 16.80 5.55 9.78
N PHE A 54 17.77 5.74 8.88
CA PHE A 54 18.50 7.01 8.77
C PHE A 54 17.70 8.13 8.10
N PHE A 55 16.66 7.81 7.33
CA PHE A 55 15.92 8.79 6.54
C PHE A 55 14.41 8.84 6.82
N ILE A 56 13.85 7.79 7.43
CA ILE A 56 12.42 7.70 7.74
C ILE A 56 12.28 7.87 9.25
N PRO A 57 11.64 8.96 9.75
CA PRO A 57 11.53 9.17 11.17
C PRO A 57 10.67 8.10 11.86
N GLY A 58 11.20 7.52 12.94
CA GLY A 58 10.53 6.51 13.75
C GLY A 58 11.21 5.14 13.71
N TYR A 59 10.62 4.18 14.41
CA TYR A 59 11.11 2.80 14.42
C TYR A 59 10.67 2.05 13.16
N TRP A 60 9.43 2.25 12.71
CA TRP A 60 8.93 1.58 11.51
C TRP A 60 9.39 2.28 10.23
N THR A 61 9.91 1.51 9.27
CA THR A 61 10.56 2.07 8.08
C THR A 61 9.85 1.82 6.77
N HIS A 62 8.96 0.84 6.71
CA HIS A 62 8.22 0.57 5.48
C HIS A 62 6.84 0.02 5.78
N THR A 63 5.90 0.28 4.88
CA THR A 63 4.50 -0.16 5.03
C THR A 63 3.84 -0.43 3.69
N GLY A 64 2.84 -1.30 3.69
CA GLY A 64 1.97 -1.59 2.56
C GLY A 64 0.57 -2.01 3.00
N ILE A 65 -0.36 -2.08 2.05
CA ILE A 65 -1.74 -2.50 2.30
C ILE A 65 -1.97 -3.92 1.79
N ILE A 66 -2.49 -4.79 2.65
CA ILE A 66 -2.85 -6.17 2.30
C ILE A 66 -4.13 -6.13 1.48
N ALA A 67 -4.08 -6.67 0.26
CA ALA A 67 -5.12 -6.50 -0.74
C ALA A 67 -6.10 -7.69 -0.80
N TYR A 68 -5.58 -8.89 -1.08
CA TYR A 68 -6.40 -10.10 -1.23
C TYR A 68 -5.54 -11.34 -1.01
N TYR A 69 -6.18 -12.49 -0.78
CA TYR A 69 -5.51 -13.77 -0.72
C TYR A 69 -5.46 -14.40 -2.11
N ASP A 70 -4.26 -14.70 -2.60
CA ASP A 70 -4.05 -15.39 -3.86
C ASP A 70 -3.96 -16.90 -3.61
N THR A 71 -4.95 -17.64 -4.14
CA THR A 71 -5.03 -19.10 -3.95
C THR A 71 -3.98 -19.89 -4.73
N TYR A 72 -3.42 -19.32 -5.80
CA TYR A 72 -2.35 -19.98 -6.57
C TYR A 72 -1.05 -19.97 -5.78
N TYR A 73 -0.72 -18.85 -5.15
CA TYR A 73 0.46 -18.74 -4.29
C TYR A 73 0.21 -19.23 -2.85
N SER A 74 -1.06 -19.39 -2.46
CA SER A 74 -1.45 -19.66 -1.07
C SER A 74 -0.88 -18.62 -0.10
N ASP A 75 -0.99 -17.35 -0.49
CA ASP A 75 -0.38 -16.22 0.21
C ASP A 75 -1.24 -14.96 0.05
N TRP A 76 -1.14 -14.03 0.98
CA TRP A 76 -1.71 -12.70 0.85
C TRP A 76 -0.87 -11.85 -0.10
N VAL A 77 -1.52 -10.96 -0.83
CA VAL A 77 -0.88 -9.99 -1.70
C VAL A 77 -0.88 -8.64 -1.01
N VAL A 78 0.26 -7.95 -1.05
CA VAL A 78 0.48 -6.61 -0.51
C VAL A 78 0.68 -5.64 -1.65
N ILE A 79 0.00 -4.50 -1.62
CA ILE A 79 0.29 -3.35 -2.49
C ILE A 79 1.19 -2.41 -1.71
N GLU A 80 2.36 -2.10 -2.26
CA GLU A 80 3.35 -1.20 -1.66
C GLU A 80 3.89 -0.20 -2.68
N ALA A 81 4.29 0.98 -2.20
CA ALA A 81 5.16 1.87 -2.95
C ALA A 81 6.61 1.50 -2.63
N TRP A 82 7.38 1.09 -3.64
CA TRP A 82 8.80 0.74 -3.51
C TRP A 82 9.64 1.58 -4.45
N GLU A 83 10.98 1.57 -4.33
CA GLU A 83 11.89 2.32 -5.21
C GLU A 83 11.62 2.09 -6.72
N SER A 84 11.07 0.93 -7.09
CA SER A 84 10.68 0.57 -8.46
C SER A 84 9.30 1.08 -8.88
N GLY A 85 8.61 1.84 -8.03
CA GLY A 85 7.21 2.24 -8.18
C GLY A 85 6.24 1.39 -7.36
N ILE A 86 4.95 1.70 -7.51
CA ILE A 86 3.85 1.03 -6.80
C ILE A 86 3.59 -0.33 -7.44
N ARG A 87 3.64 -1.38 -6.62
CA ARG A 87 3.64 -2.78 -7.08
C ARG A 87 2.88 -3.69 -6.12
N MET A 88 2.66 -4.93 -6.57
CA MET A 88 2.17 -6.03 -5.74
C MET A 88 3.32 -6.98 -5.39
N VAL A 89 3.40 -7.39 -4.14
CA VAL A 89 4.32 -8.43 -3.63
C VAL A 89 3.54 -9.45 -2.80
N LEU A 90 4.13 -10.62 -2.54
CA LEU A 90 3.55 -11.56 -1.58
C LEU A 90 3.80 -11.07 -0.16
N LEU A 91 2.88 -11.36 0.76
CA LEU A 91 3.05 -11.03 2.17
C LEU A 91 4.26 -11.76 2.74
N SER A 92 4.51 -13.02 2.36
CA SER A 92 5.73 -13.72 2.78
C SER A 92 7.02 -13.00 2.36
N ASP A 93 7.09 -12.48 1.13
CA ASP A 93 8.24 -11.69 0.63
C ASP A 93 8.33 -10.33 1.33
N PHE A 94 7.19 -9.69 1.66
CA PHE A 94 7.21 -8.50 2.51
C PHE A 94 7.83 -8.82 3.87
N LEU A 95 7.33 -9.85 4.54
CA LEU A 95 7.71 -10.23 5.90
C LEU A 95 9.20 -10.60 6.00
N SER A 96 9.77 -11.29 5.01
CA SER A 96 11.17 -11.74 5.09
C SER A 96 12.20 -10.60 5.03
N ARG A 97 11.81 -9.39 4.60
CA ARG A 97 12.70 -8.22 4.43
C ARG A 97 13.06 -7.50 5.72
N TYR A 98 12.35 -7.75 6.81
CA TYR A 98 12.38 -6.92 8.03
C TYR A 98 12.71 -7.78 9.25
N ASP A 99 13.47 -7.26 10.21
CA ASP A 99 13.77 -7.96 11.46
C ASP A 99 12.59 -7.90 12.44
N THR A 100 11.77 -6.87 12.31
CA THR A 100 10.53 -6.72 13.08
C THR A 100 9.38 -6.33 12.17
N VAL A 101 8.23 -6.96 12.39
CA VAL A 101 7.03 -6.81 11.56
C VAL A 101 5.77 -6.71 12.42
N ALA A 102 4.80 -5.95 11.94
CA ALA A 102 3.45 -5.97 12.47
C ALA A 102 2.41 -5.96 11.35
N VAL A 103 1.21 -6.45 11.66
CA VAL A 103 0.00 -6.20 10.87
C VAL A 103 -0.94 -5.39 11.73
N LEU A 104 -1.37 -4.26 11.20
CA LEU A 104 -2.30 -3.33 11.81
C LEU A 104 -3.66 -3.46 11.13
N ARG A 105 -4.72 -3.27 11.90
CA ARG A 105 -6.08 -3.14 11.38
C ARG A 105 -6.62 -1.77 11.72
N VAL A 106 -7.18 -1.10 10.71
CA VAL A 106 -7.86 0.18 10.91
C VAL A 106 -9.26 -0.06 11.47
N ALA A 107 -9.62 0.67 12.51
CA ALA A 107 -10.88 0.62 13.25
C ALA A 107 -12.04 1.26 12.45
N THR A 108 -12.33 0.69 11.28
CA THR A 108 -13.39 1.13 10.37
C THR A 108 -14.23 -0.06 9.88
N SER A 109 -15.12 0.17 8.90
CA SER A 109 -15.92 -0.89 8.28
C SER A 109 -15.12 -1.68 7.23
N ASP A 110 -15.55 -2.93 6.93
CA ASP A 110 -14.97 -3.71 5.84
C ASP A 110 -15.11 -3.01 4.49
N TYR A 111 -16.19 -2.24 4.31
CA TYR A 111 -16.41 -1.44 3.10
C TYR A 111 -15.31 -0.40 2.89
N VAL A 112 -14.93 0.34 3.94
CA VAL A 112 -13.85 1.33 3.87
C VAL A 112 -12.51 0.66 3.62
N ARG A 113 -12.20 -0.42 4.35
CA ARG A 113 -10.98 -1.22 4.13
C ARG A 113 -10.85 -1.69 2.69
N GLN A 114 -11.93 -2.23 2.13
CA GLN A 114 -11.94 -2.71 0.75
C GLN A 114 -11.78 -1.58 -0.28
N ASN A 115 -12.38 -0.41 -0.03
CA ASN A 115 -12.20 0.77 -0.87
C ASN A 115 -10.77 1.31 -0.79
N ALA A 116 -10.11 1.25 0.36
CA ALA A 116 -8.70 1.61 0.49
C ALA A 116 -7.82 0.68 -0.36
N VAL A 117 -8.09 -0.63 -0.35
CA VAL A 117 -7.42 -1.59 -1.26
C VAL A 117 -7.64 -1.21 -2.72
N TYR A 118 -8.87 -0.88 -3.12
CA TYR A 118 -9.15 -0.46 -4.51
C TYR A 118 -8.42 0.81 -4.89
N PHE A 119 -8.38 1.80 -4.00
CA PHE A 119 -7.62 3.02 -4.23
C PHE A 119 -6.15 2.69 -4.49
N ALA A 120 -5.50 1.92 -3.61
CA ALA A 120 -4.10 1.54 -3.76
C ALA A 120 -3.85 0.73 -5.04
N TYR A 121 -4.78 -0.17 -5.39
CA TYR A 121 -4.73 -0.96 -6.62
C TYR A 121 -4.73 -0.08 -7.87
N TYR A 122 -5.52 0.99 -7.90
CA TYR A 122 -5.53 1.93 -9.01
C TYR A 122 -4.26 2.79 -9.12
N GLN A 123 -3.36 2.74 -8.13
CA GLN A 123 -2.07 3.45 -8.18
C GLN A 123 -0.95 2.58 -8.75
N LEU A 124 -1.19 1.29 -9.01
CA LEU A 124 -0.18 0.37 -9.56
C LEU A 124 0.51 0.95 -10.80
N GLY A 125 1.84 0.88 -10.82
CA GLY A 125 2.67 1.39 -11.91
C GLY A 125 3.08 2.87 -11.79
N LYS A 126 2.52 3.64 -10.84
CA LYS A 126 3.01 4.99 -10.54
C LYS A 126 4.42 4.95 -9.94
N PRO A 127 5.27 5.97 -10.18
CA PRO A 127 6.60 6.05 -9.61
C PRO A 127 6.59 6.24 -8.09
N TYR A 128 7.71 5.89 -7.46
CA TYR A 128 7.96 6.19 -6.05
C TYR A 128 8.16 7.70 -5.85
N ASP A 129 7.57 8.24 -4.79
CA ASP A 129 7.84 9.61 -4.37
C ASP A 129 9.04 9.67 -3.44
N TRP A 130 10.06 10.45 -3.80
CA TRP A 130 11.24 10.67 -2.93
C TRP A 130 11.05 11.86 -1.99
N GLY A 131 9.98 12.64 -2.16
CA GLY A 131 9.60 13.81 -1.39
C GLY A 131 8.77 13.49 -0.15
N TRP A 132 9.36 12.75 0.80
CA TRP A 132 8.66 12.24 2.01
C TRP A 132 8.13 13.33 2.96
N TRP A 133 8.46 14.61 2.74
CA TRP A 133 8.12 15.74 3.61
C TRP A 133 6.75 16.38 3.36
N THR A 134 6.02 15.89 2.37
CA THR A 134 4.63 16.28 2.03
C THR A 134 3.80 15.03 1.78
N LYS A 135 2.48 15.16 1.78
CA LYS A 135 1.56 14.09 1.40
C LYS A 135 0.38 14.63 0.61
N GLN A 136 -0.15 13.83 -0.30
CA GLN A 136 -1.35 14.13 -1.07
C GLN A 136 -2.26 12.91 -1.21
N VAL A 137 -3.57 13.15 -1.24
CA VAL A 137 -4.54 12.06 -1.48
C VAL A 137 -4.45 11.61 -2.94
N TYR A 138 -4.47 12.56 -3.89
CA TYR A 138 -4.43 12.29 -5.32
C TYR A 138 -3.15 12.87 -5.93
N GLY A 139 -2.10 12.05 -6.02
CA GLY A 139 -0.79 12.42 -6.56
C GLY A 139 -0.39 11.57 -7.77
N ASP A 140 0.62 12.01 -8.49
CA ASP A 140 1.23 11.26 -9.60
C ASP A 140 2.31 10.26 -9.12
N SER A 141 2.72 10.37 -7.86
CA SER A 141 3.67 9.52 -7.14
C SER A 141 3.23 9.37 -5.68
N TYR A 142 3.69 8.30 -5.03
CA TYR A 142 3.51 8.09 -3.59
C TYR A 142 4.75 7.43 -2.97
N TYR A 143 5.08 7.78 -1.72
CA TYR A 143 5.94 6.94 -0.88
C TYR A 143 5.12 5.94 -0.06
N CYS A 144 5.80 5.05 0.67
CA CYS A 144 5.19 3.87 1.29
C CYS A 144 3.99 4.19 2.20
N SER A 145 4.20 5.02 3.23
CA SER A 145 3.15 5.42 4.17
C SER A 145 2.16 6.41 3.58
N GLU A 146 2.58 7.26 2.64
CA GLU A 146 1.66 8.14 1.92
C GLU A 146 0.59 7.36 1.16
N LEU A 147 0.98 6.30 0.44
CA LEU A 147 0.05 5.47 -0.31
C LEU A 147 -1.03 4.88 0.61
N VAL A 148 -0.62 4.37 1.78
CA VAL A 148 -1.52 3.75 2.76
C VAL A 148 -2.46 4.79 3.37
N TRP A 149 -1.91 5.93 3.81
CA TRP A 149 -2.70 7.04 4.34
C TRP A 149 -3.70 7.57 3.29
N ALA A 150 -3.24 7.86 2.08
CA ALA A 150 -4.06 8.37 0.99
C ALA A 150 -5.19 7.38 0.63
N ALA A 151 -4.91 6.08 0.68
CA ALA A 151 -5.91 5.04 0.45
C ALA A 151 -7.06 5.10 1.45
N TYR A 152 -6.76 5.25 2.74
CA TYR A 152 -7.78 5.35 3.78
C TYR A 152 -8.56 6.67 3.71
N ILE A 153 -7.89 7.79 3.45
CA ILE A 153 -8.57 9.07 3.25
C ILE A 153 -9.50 9.02 2.03
N ALA A 154 -9.03 8.52 0.89
CA ALA A 154 -9.84 8.41 -0.33
C ALA A 154 -11.03 7.46 -0.19
N ALA A 155 -10.92 6.45 0.68
CA ALA A 155 -12.00 5.53 1.00
C ALA A 155 -13.08 6.11 1.93
N GLY A 156 -12.90 7.34 2.43
CA GLY A 156 -13.75 7.94 3.46
C GLY A 156 -13.52 7.33 4.85
N GLY A 157 -12.32 6.78 5.09
CA GLY A 157 -11.90 6.24 6.38
C GLY A 157 -11.36 7.31 7.33
N PRO A 158 -10.88 6.87 8.51
CA PRO A 158 -10.20 7.75 9.45
C PRO A 158 -8.88 8.28 8.89
N ASP A 159 -8.44 9.41 9.43
CA ASP A 159 -7.11 9.96 9.17
C ASP A 159 -6.10 9.22 10.06
N ILE A 160 -5.44 8.20 9.49
CA ILE A 160 -4.46 7.34 10.18
C ILE A 160 -3.06 7.99 10.24
N ASP A 161 -3.03 9.31 10.43
CA ASP A 161 -1.84 10.08 10.72
C ASP A 161 -1.95 10.61 12.15
N ALA A 162 -1.15 10.05 13.06
CA ALA A 162 -1.17 10.41 14.47
C ALA A 162 -0.80 11.89 14.74
N ASN A 163 -0.10 12.57 13.83
CA ASN A 163 0.27 13.98 13.98
C ASN A 163 -0.09 14.78 12.71
N PRO A 164 -1.39 14.94 12.41
CA PRO A 164 -1.80 15.55 11.15
C PRO A 164 -1.35 17.01 11.08
N GLY A 165 -0.65 17.34 10.00
CA GLY A 165 -0.12 18.68 9.74
C GLY A 165 1.38 18.76 9.96
N TRP A 166 1.87 19.96 10.31
CA TRP A 166 3.31 20.18 10.39
C TRP A 166 3.89 19.78 11.74
N THR A 167 4.94 18.95 11.73
CA THR A 167 5.81 18.70 12.89
C THR A 167 7.29 18.83 12.50
N TRP A 168 8.17 19.05 13.48
CA TRP A 168 9.62 19.05 13.22
C TRP A 168 10.15 17.68 12.80
N THR A 169 9.49 16.61 13.23
CA THR A 169 9.90 15.23 12.97
C THR A 169 9.46 14.76 11.58
N TYR A 170 8.19 15.02 11.24
CA TYR A 170 7.55 14.46 10.04
C TYR A 170 7.29 15.49 8.95
N LEU A 171 7.59 16.78 9.21
CA LEU A 171 7.25 17.90 8.33
C LEU A 171 5.75 17.86 8.03
N ASN A 172 5.32 17.89 6.77
CA ASN A 172 3.92 17.68 6.38
C ASN A 172 3.71 16.29 5.75
N GLY A 173 4.61 15.34 6.02
CA GLY A 173 4.50 13.96 5.56
C GLY A 173 3.62 13.13 6.49
N VAL A 174 3.65 11.82 6.27
CA VAL A 174 3.11 10.81 7.20
C VAL A 174 4.08 9.64 7.25
N ALA A 175 4.73 9.37 8.37
CA ALA A 175 5.66 8.25 8.50
C ALA A 175 4.94 6.92 8.79
N PRO A 176 5.55 5.75 8.51
CA PRO A 176 5.00 4.46 8.95
C PRO A 176 4.79 4.42 10.47
N GLN A 177 5.67 5.08 11.23
CA GLN A 177 5.52 5.23 12.67
C GLN A 177 4.21 5.93 13.06
N GLU A 178 3.80 6.96 12.33
CA GLU A 178 2.56 7.69 12.63
C GLU A 178 1.33 6.85 12.37
N ILE A 179 1.36 5.98 11.33
CA ILE A 179 0.30 5.00 11.10
C ILE A 179 0.23 3.99 12.25
N TYR A 180 1.38 3.54 12.76
CA TYR A 180 1.43 2.57 13.87
C TYR A 180 0.93 3.16 15.21
N ASP A 181 1.25 4.43 15.47
CA ASP A 181 0.90 5.12 16.71
C ASP A 181 -0.52 5.70 16.68
N ASP A 182 -1.17 5.72 15.52
CA ASP A 182 -2.50 6.30 15.35
C ASP A 182 -3.60 5.51 16.08
N GLY A 183 -4.48 6.25 16.77
CA GLY A 183 -5.53 5.70 17.62
C GLY A 183 -6.65 4.95 16.87
N ASP A 184 -6.76 5.15 15.56
CA ASP A 184 -7.67 4.41 14.69
C ASP A 184 -7.04 3.12 14.13
N THR A 185 -5.82 2.77 14.53
CA THR A 185 -5.20 1.48 14.19
C THR A 185 -4.97 0.61 15.43
N TYR A 186 -4.95 -0.71 15.24
CA TYR A 186 -4.56 -1.64 16.29
C TYR A 186 -3.82 -2.86 15.72
N VAL A 187 -2.87 -3.35 16.50
CA VAL A 187 -2.04 -4.50 16.14
C VAL A 187 -2.87 -5.79 16.18
N VAL A 188 -2.89 -6.54 15.07
CA VAL A 188 -3.49 -7.88 14.98
C VAL A 188 -2.44 -8.99 14.87
N TYR A 189 -1.21 -8.63 14.53
CA TYR A 189 -0.05 -9.52 14.52
C TYR A 189 1.22 -8.72 14.77
N TYR A 190 2.16 -9.28 15.52
CA TYR A 190 3.48 -8.71 15.78
C TYR A 190 4.50 -9.82 15.95
N HIS A 191 5.69 -9.65 15.38
CA HIS A 191 6.82 -10.53 15.63
C HIS A 191 8.15 -9.82 15.35
N SER A 192 9.20 -10.21 16.08
CA SER A 192 10.54 -9.64 16.04
C SER A 192 11.54 -10.79 16.26
N VAL A 193 12.68 -10.79 15.56
CA VAL A 193 13.70 -11.87 15.59
C VAL A 193 15.05 -11.45 16.14
#